data_AF-A0A8H8X0F9-F1
#
_entry.id   AF-A0A8H8X0F9-F1
#
_cell.length_a   1.000
_cell.length_b   1.000
_cell.length_c   1.000
_cell.angle_alpha   90.00
_cell.angle_beta   90.00
_cell.angle_gamma   90.00
#
_symmetry.space_group_name_H-M   'P 1'
#
loop_
_entity.id
_entity.type
_entity.pdbx_description
1 polymer ?
#
loop_
_entity_poly.entity_id
_entity_poly.type
_entity_poly.pdbx_seq_one_letter_code
_entity_poly.pdbx_strand_id
1 'polypeptide(L)'
;MIQEHKGFRTGQKVHMKVDTTGGLPDGGEVTFPAGSPGVIDAIRDFGGRQGIGFEVAIWSHDPEQTIVNVFDDGDGDPNEFFRAAPDLPTEDDDE
;
A
#
# COMPACT_ATOMS: atom_id res chain seq x y z
N MET A 1 0.23 1.71 -17.19
CA MET A 1 0.32 1.92 -15.72
C MET A 1 0.44 3.40 -15.46
N ILE A 2 -0.26 3.89 -14.44
CA ILE A 2 -0.15 5.27 -13.99
C ILE A 2 1.12 5.36 -13.14
N GLN A 3 1.91 6.42 -13.34
CA GLN A 3 3.17 6.61 -12.62
C GLN A 3 3.00 7.47 -11.36
N GLU A 4 2.04 8.40 -11.38
CA GLU A 4 1.73 9.30 -10.28
C GLU A 4 0.23 9.62 -10.27
N HIS A 5 -0.39 9.63 -9.08
CA HIS A 5 -1.76 10.11 -8.88
C HIS A 5 -1.94 10.62 -7.45
N LYS A 6 -2.70 11.71 -7.26
CA LYS A 6 -2.98 12.32 -5.94
C LYS A 6 -1.74 12.57 -5.06
N GLY A 7 -0.59 12.87 -5.69
CA GLY A 7 0.68 13.12 -5.00
C GLY A 7 1.46 11.87 -4.60
N PHE A 8 0.99 10.68 -5.00
CA PHE A 8 1.66 9.41 -4.76
C PHE A 8 2.20 8.79 -6.06
N ARG A 9 3.31 8.08 -5.96
CA ARG A 9 4.02 7.44 -7.09
C ARG A 9 4.16 5.94 -6.91
N THR A 10 4.24 5.22 -8.01
CA THR A 10 4.68 3.82 -8.01
C THR A 10 6.09 3.71 -7.43
N GLY A 11 6.32 2.70 -6.59
CA GLY A 11 7.57 2.51 -5.82
C GLY A 11 7.71 3.43 -4.61
N GLN A 12 6.75 4.32 -4.36
CA GLN A 12 6.80 5.21 -3.20
C GLN A 12 6.47 4.46 -1.92
N LYS A 13 7.30 4.66 -0.90
CA LYS A 13 7.04 4.18 0.45
C LYS A 13 6.00 5.02 1.17
N VAL A 14 5.17 4.35 1.94
CA VAL A 14 4.09 4.94 2.69
C VAL A 14 4.00 4.35 4.09
N HIS A 15 3.37 5.11 5.00
CA HIS A 15 2.89 4.60 6.27
C HIS A 15 1.37 4.52 6.21
N MET A 16 0.81 3.39 6.62
CA MET A 16 -0.63 3.22 6.78
C MET A 16 -1.15 4.17 7.88
N LYS A 17 -2.34 4.73 7.68
CA LYS A 17 -3.02 5.61 8.64
C LYS A 17 -4.13 4.89 9.41
N VAL A 18 -4.51 3.71 8.94
CA VAL A 18 -5.56 2.86 9.52
C VAL A 18 -5.04 1.44 9.65
N ASP A 19 -5.67 0.68 10.54
CA ASP A 19 -5.44 -0.76 10.61
C ASP A 19 -5.86 -1.39 9.29
N THR A 20 -5.01 -2.25 8.74
CA THR A 20 -5.19 -2.85 7.42
C THR A 20 -5.12 -4.35 7.50
N THR A 21 -6.21 -5.01 7.15
CA THR A 21 -6.33 -6.47 7.14
C THR A 21 -6.24 -6.98 5.70
N GLY A 22 -5.56 -8.10 5.51
CA GLY A 22 -5.47 -8.79 4.22
C GLY A 22 -5.22 -10.29 4.39
N GLY A 23 -5.48 -11.04 3.31
CA GLY A 23 -5.25 -12.47 3.25
C GLY A 23 -3.79 -12.81 2.92
N LEU A 24 -3.28 -13.84 3.58
CA LEU A 24 -1.97 -14.43 3.31
C LEU A 24 -2.09 -15.57 2.28
N PRO A 25 -0.99 -15.98 1.63
CA PRO A 25 -1.00 -17.06 0.63
C PRO A 25 -1.47 -18.41 1.16
N ASP A 26 -1.33 -18.66 2.46
CA ASP A 26 -1.76 -19.89 3.13
C ASP A 26 -3.26 -19.91 3.51
N GLY A 27 -3.98 -18.82 3.20
CA GLY A 27 -5.39 -18.63 3.52
C GLY A 27 -5.64 -18.07 4.93
N GLY A 28 -4.58 -17.74 5.67
CA GLY A 28 -4.70 -16.96 6.89
C GLY A 28 -5.05 -15.49 6.61
N GLU A 29 -5.43 -14.77 7.66
CA GLU A 29 -5.58 -13.31 7.62
C GLU A 29 -4.58 -12.69 8.59
N VAL A 30 -4.01 -11.56 8.20
CA VAL A 30 -3.16 -10.74 9.06
C VAL A 30 -3.69 -9.32 9.09
N THR A 31 -3.63 -8.69 10.25
CA THR A 31 -3.97 -7.28 10.43
C THR A 31 -2.72 -6.51 10.84
N PHE A 32 -2.38 -5.50 10.05
CA PHE A 32 -1.32 -4.56 10.34
C PHE A 32 -1.89 -3.32 11.02
N PRO A 33 -1.31 -2.86 12.13
CA PRO A 33 -1.79 -1.66 12.79
C PRO A 33 -1.51 -0.40 11.96
N ALA A 34 -2.26 0.66 12.22
CA ALA A 34 -1.92 2.00 11.73
C ALA A 34 -0.47 2.36 12.06
N GLY A 35 0.23 2.96 11.10
CA GLY A 35 1.66 3.21 11.16
C GLY A 35 2.53 2.14 10.50
N SER A 36 1.98 0.99 10.13
CA SER A 36 2.73 -0.03 9.40
C SER A 36 3.29 0.48 8.07
N PRO A 37 4.50 0.04 7.69
CA PRO A 37 5.13 0.43 6.43
C PRO A 37 4.48 -0.27 5.24
N GLY A 38 4.51 0.39 4.09
CA GLY A 38 4.11 -0.19 2.81
C GLY A 38 4.78 0.50 1.62
N VAL A 39 4.55 -0.05 0.43
CA VAL A 39 5.02 0.48 -0.87
C VAL A 39 3.87 0.42 -1.84
N ILE A 40 3.73 1.47 -2.65
CA ILE A 40 2.80 1.47 -3.76
C ILE A 40 3.42 0.64 -4.89
N ASP A 41 2.98 -0.60 -5.04
CA ASP A 41 3.44 -1.51 -6.09
C ASP A 41 2.92 -1.09 -7.46
N ALA A 42 1.66 -0.63 -7.53
CA ALA A 42 1.08 -0.13 -8.77
C ALA A 42 -0.03 0.90 -8.53
N ILE A 43 -0.21 1.77 -9.53
CA ILE A 43 -1.37 2.64 -9.66
C ILE A 43 -2.10 2.28 -10.94
N ARG A 44 -3.37 1.90 -10.83
CA ARG A 44 -4.18 1.38 -11.94
C ARG A 44 -5.53 2.10 -12.02
N ASP A 45 -6.01 2.24 -13.25
CA ASP A 45 -7.40 2.66 -13.52
C ASP A 45 -8.24 1.39 -13.65
N PHE A 46 -9.12 1.15 -12.67
CA PHE A 46 -10.10 0.07 -12.68
C PHE A 46 -11.39 0.47 -13.41
N GLY A 47 -11.53 1.75 -13.77
CA GLY A 47 -12.68 2.30 -14.44
C GLY A 47 -13.95 2.31 -13.60
N GLY A 48 -15.06 2.72 -14.22
CA GLY A 48 -16.38 2.71 -13.59
C GLY A 48 -16.41 3.54 -12.30
N ARG A 49 -16.97 2.96 -11.23
CA ARG A 49 -17.08 3.62 -9.92
C ARG A 49 -15.86 3.38 -9.01
N GLN A 50 -15.00 2.42 -9.35
CA GLN A 50 -13.75 2.17 -8.63
C GLN A 50 -12.68 3.20 -8.97
N GLY A 51 -12.69 3.72 -10.21
CA GLY A 51 -11.78 4.78 -10.62
C GLY A 51 -10.31 4.36 -10.52
N ILE A 52 -9.47 5.23 -9.98
CA ILE A 52 -8.05 4.95 -9.78
C ILE A 52 -7.84 4.24 -8.45
N GLY A 53 -7.12 3.12 -8.47
CA GLY A 53 -6.73 2.39 -7.29
C GLY A 53 -5.20 2.26 -7.12
N PHE A 54 -4.80 2.16 -5.86
CA PHE A 54 -3.43 2.02 -5.42
C PHE A 54 -3.25 0.62 -4.83
N GLU A 55 -2.45 -0.21 -5.51
CA GLU A 55 -1.96 -1.49 -4.98
C GLU A 55 -0.82 -1.19 -4.01
N VAL A 56 -1.07 -1.38 -2.71
CA VAL A 56 -0.08 -1.15 -1.65
C VAL A 56 0.29 -2.50 -1.05
N ALA A 57 1.56 -2.88 -1.19
CA ALA A 57 2.11 -4.00 -0.45
C ALA A 57 2.49 -3.51 0.96
N ILE A 58 2.01 -4.20 1.98
CA ILE A 58 2.17 -3.87 3.39
C ILE A 58 2.84 -5.08 4.02
N TRP A 59 4.01 -4.88 4.62
CA TRP A 59 4.85 -5.97 5.10
C TRP A 59 5.31 -5.76 6.54
N SER A 60 5.79 -6.86 7.13
CA SER A 60 6.54 -6.87 8.38
C SER A 60 8.00 -7.27 8.11
N HIS A 61 8.79 -7.51 9.16
CA HIS A 61 10.13 -8.10 9.00
C HIS A 61 10.09 -9.53 8.45
N ASP A 62 8.92 -10.17 8.46
CA ASP A 62 8.66 -11.45 7.84
C ASP A 62 8.02 -11.25 6.44
N PRO A 63 8.72 -11.60 5.35
CA PRO A 63 8.19 -11.46 3.99
C PRO A 63 7.01 -12.38 3.72
N GLU A 64 6.86 -13.50 4.45
CA GLU A 64 5.68 -14.37 4.37
C GLU A 64 4.43 -13.68 4.93
N GLN A 65 4.61 -12.62 5.72
CA GLN A 65 3.56 -11.74 6.23
C GLN A 65 3.52 -10.43 5.44
N THR A 66 3.42 -10.54 4.12
CA THR A 66 3.13 -9.41 3.22
C THR A 66 1.72 -9.55 2.67
N ILE A 67 0.91 -8.51 2.84
CA ILE A 67 -0.40 -8.40 2.20
C ILE A 67 -0.35 -7.34 1.11
N VAL A 68 -1.22 -7.49 0.10
CA VAL A 68 -1.45 -6.45 -0.90
C VAL A 68 -2.89 -6.01 -0.80
N ASN A 69 -3.12 -4.73 -0.50
CA ASN A 69 -4.45 -4.13 -0.54
C ASN A 69 -4.56 -3.14 -1.69
N VAL A 70 -5.76 -3.07 -2.26
CA VAL A 70 -6.13 -2.06 -3.24
C VAL A 70 -6.96 -1.00 -2.52
N PHE A 71 -6.53 0.25 -2.58
CA PHE A 71 -7.29 1.41 -2.12
C PHE A 71 -7.74 2.20 -3.35
N ASP A 72 -9.03 2.18 -3.66
CA ASP A 72 -9.58 2.81 -4.86
C ASP A 72 -10.50 4.00 -4.56
N ASP A 73 -10.88 4.76 -5.59
CA ASP A 73 -11.73 5.94 -5.42
C ASP A 73 -13.12 5.60 -4.83
N GLY A 74 -13.53 4.33 -4.91
CA GLY A 74 -14.72 3.81 -4.26
C GLY A 74 -14.59 3.67 -2.74
N ASP A 75 -13.36 3.49 -2.23
CA ASP A 75 -13.08 3.41 -0.79
C ASP A 75 -13.02 4.81 -0.15
N GLY A 76 -12.55 5.81 -0.88
CA GLY A 76 -12.40 7.19 -0.41
C GLY A 76 -11.16 7.88 -0.95
N ASP A 77 -10.72 8.95 -0.30
CA ASP A 77 -9.45 9.59 -0.67
C ASP A 77 -8.27 8.71 -0.18
N PRO A 78 -7.32 8.29 -1.04
CA PRO A 78 -6.12 7.54 -0.64
C PRO A 78 -5.35 8.19 0.52
N ASN A 79 -5.39 9.53 0.62
CA ASN A 79 -4.75 10.26 1.72
C ASN A 79 -5.37 9.97 3.10
N GLU A 80 -6.55 9.36 3.17
CA GLU A 80 -7.16 8.89 4.43
C GLU A 80 -6.55 7.57 4.90
N PHE A 81 -6.06 6.73 3.96
CA PHE A 81 -5.57 5.38 4.24
C PHE A 81 -4.06 5.31 4.43
N PHE A 82 -3.28 6.14 3.73
CA PHE A 82 -1.82 6.15 3.85
C PHE A 82 -1.22 7.53 3.59
N ARG A 83 0.04 7.72 4.00
CA ARG A 83 0.82 8.95 3.80
C ARG A 83 2.23 8.62 3.33
N ALA A 84 2.87 9.54 2.61
CA ALA A 84 4.25 9.39 2.19
C ALA A 84 5.19 9.12 3.40
N ALA A 85 6.12 8.18 3.24
CA ALA A 85 7.11 7.80 4.24
C ALA A 85 8.52 7.87 3.64
N PRO A 86 9.06 9.08 3.41
CA PRO A 86 10.38 9.27 2.79
C PRO A 86 11.54 8.76 3.67
N ASP A 87 11.28 8.48 4.94
CA ASP A 87 12.22 8.07 5.97
C ASP A 87 12.39 6.55 6.14
N LEU A 88 11.58 5.73 5.46
CA LEU A 88 11.75 4.28 5.49
C LEU A 88 12.99 3.88 4.66
N PRO A 89 13.86 2.96 5.12
CA PRO A 89 15.04 2.51 4.39
C PRO A 89 14.64 1.85 3.07
N THR A 90 15.35 2.13 1.97
CA THR A 90 15.16 1.35 0.72
C THR A 90 15.74 -0.03 0.93
N GLU A 91 15.17 -1.06 0.30
CA GLU A 91 15.76 -2.41 0.35
C GLU A 91 17.21 -2.43 -0.22
N ASP A 92 17.67 -1.31 -0.80
CA ASP A 92 19.04 -1.04 -1.26
C ASP A 92 19.93 -0.27 -0.26
N ASP A 93 19.49 0.02 0.97
CA ASP A 93 20.33 0.75 1.96
C ASP A 93 21.28 -0.15 2.79
N ASP A 94 21.30 -1.47 2.54
CA ASP A 94 22.27 -2.43 3.10
C ASP A 94 23.40 -2.72 2.10
N GLU A 95 24.29 -1.74 1.84
CA GLU A 95 25.63 -1.96 1.25
C GLU A 95 26.74 -1.95 2.32
#